data_AF-A0A9C6TR75-F1
#
_entry.id   AF-A0A9C6TR75-F1
#
_cell.length_a   1.000
_cell.length_b   1.000
_cell.length_c   1.000
_cell.angle_alpha   90.00
_cell.angle_beta   90.00
_cell.angle_gamma   90.00
#
_symmetry.space_group_name_H-M   'P 1'
#
loop_
_entity.id
_entity.type
_entity.pdbx_description
1 polymer ?
#
loop_
_entity_poly.entity_id
_entity_poly.type
_entity_poly.pdbx_seq_one_letter_code
_entity_poly.pdbx_strand_id
1 'polypeptide(L)'
;MQTRNAISWIKEEITRSISVSLIIYILIRAPISDAYPIFAQQGYENPREATGRIVCANCHLANKPVDIEVPQTVLPDTVFEAVVRIPYDMQIKQVLANGKKGALNVGAVLILPGRK
;
A
#
# COMPACT_ATOMS: atom_id res chain seq x y z
N MET A 1 46.25 -32.20 -14.07
CA MET A 1 45.84 -30.88 -14.61
C MET A 1 44.34 -30.82 -14.95
N GLN A 2 43.70 -31.90 -15.41
CA GLN A 2 42.26 -31.95 -15.73
C GLN A 2 41.29 -31.79 -14.54
N THR A 3 41.64 -32.29 -13.34
CA THR A 3 40.71 -32.28 -12.18
C THR A 3 40.47 -30.90 -11.58
N ARG A 4 41.43 -29.97 -11.67
CA ARG A 4 41.28 -28.60 -11.17
C ARG A 4 40.32 -27.76 -12.02
N ASN A 5 40.34 -27.96 -13.34
CA ASN A 5 39.46 -27.27 -14.29
C ASN A 5 38.01 -27.78 -14.20
N ALA A 6 37.83 -29.08 -13.91
CA ALA A 6 36.49 -29.64 -13.66
C ALA A 6 35.88 -29.08 -12.37
N ILE A 7 36.67 -28.98 -11.30
CA ILE A 7 36.21 -28.40 -10.03
C ILE A 7 35.90 -26.90 -10.18
N SER A 8 36.69 -26.14 -10.94
CA SER A 8 36.40 -24.72 -11.19
C SER A 8 35.13 -24.54 -12.02
N TRP A 9 34.93 -25.35 -13.05
CA TRP A 9 33.73 -25.32 -13.90
C TRP A 9 32.47 -25.69 -13.11
N ILE A 10 32.55 -26.72 -12.26
CA ILE A 10 31.44 -27.11 -11.36
C ILE A 10 31.14 -25.98 -10.36
N LYS A 11 32.15 -25.31 -9.81
CA LYS A 11 31.94 -24.17 -8.91
C LYS A 11 31.22 -23.02 -9.60
N GLU A 12 31.61 -22.69 -10.82
CA GLU A 12 31.02 -21.60 -11.61
C GLU A 12 29.56 -21.89 -11.97
N GLU A 13 29.25 -23.14 -12.33
CA GLU A 13 27.90 -23.60 -12.62
C GLU A 13 26.99 -23.58 -11.38
N ILE A 14 27.53 -24.00 -10.22
CA ILE A 14 26.82 -23.93 -8.94
C ILE A 14 26.56 -22.47 -8.53
N THR A 15 27.55 -21.59 -8.65
CA THR A 15 27.38 -20.16 -8.35
C THR A 15 26.31 -19.54 -9.23
N ARG A 16 26.31 -19.85 -10.55
CA ARG A 16 25.29 -19.37 -11.48
C ARG A 16 23.89 -19.88 -11.11
N SER A 17 23.77 -21.16 -10.77
CA SER A 17 22.48 -21.76 -10.36
C SER A 17 21.92 -21.12 -9.08
N ILE A 18 22.78 -20.85 -8.09
CA ILE A 18 22.39 -20.16 -6.85
C ILE A 18 21.94 -18.72 -7.13
N SER A 19 22.68 -17.98 -7.96
CA SER A 19 22.33 -16.61 -8.35
C SER A 19 20.97 -16.54 -9.05
N VAL A 20 20.71 -17.45 -9.99
CA VAL A 20 19.43 -17.52 -10.71
C VAL A 20 18.28 -17.86 -9.76
N SER A 21 18.48 -18.83 -8.88
CA SER A 21 17.47 -19.23 -7.88
C SER A 21 17.13 -18.09 -6.91
N LEU A 22 18.12 -17.29 -6.51
CA LEU A 22 17.92 -16.13 -5.64
C LEU A 22 17.11 -15.02 -6.32
N ILE A 23 17.37 -14.75 -7.60
CA ILE A 23 16.62 -13.76 -8.39
C ILE A 23 15.16 -14.20 -8.56
N ILE A 24 14.93 -15.48 -8.88
CA ILE A 24 13.57 -16.03 -9.01
C ILE A 24 12.80 -15.92 -7.69
N TYR A 25 13.45 -16.21 -6.56
CA TYR A 25 12.83 -16.08 -5.23
C TYR A 25 12.40 -14.65 -4.89
N ILE A 26 13.17 -13.64 -5.33
CA ILE A 26 12.83 -12.23 -5.14
C ILE A 26 11.62 -11.84 -6.01
N LEU A 27 11.57 -12.30 -7.27
CA LEU A 27 10.48 -11.98 -8.19
C LEU A 27 9.13 -12.59 -7.79
N ILE A 28 9.12 -13.75 -7.12
CA ILE A 28 7.89 -14.41 -6.66
C ILE A 28 7.32 -13.74 -5.40
N ARG A 29 8.14 -12.96 -4.66
CA ARG A 29 7.66 -12.20 -3.50
C ARG A 29 6.92 -10.94 -3.97
N ALA A 30 5.61 -11.06 -4.16
CA ALA A 30 4.76 -9.88 -4.23
C ALA A 30 4.85 -9.13 -2.88
N PRO A 31 5.17 -7.81 -2.86
CA PRO A 31 5.11 -7.05 -1.63
C PRO A 31 3.66 -7.03 -1.14
N ILE A 32 3.43 -7.52 0.08
CA ILE A 32 2.18 -7.28 0.78
C ILE A 32 2.20 -5.79 1.16
N SER A 33 1.48 -4.98 0.41
CA SER A 33 1.35 -3.56 0.70
C SER A 33 0.24 -3.38 1.73
N ASP A 34 0.60 -3.25 3.00
CA ASP A 34 -0.33 -2.77 4.02
C ASP A 34 -0.55 -1.27 3.80
N ALA A 35 -1.61 -0.87 3.09
CA ALA A 35 -1.76 0.53 2.74
C ALA A 35 -2.26 1.38 3.92
N TYR A 36 -1.31 2.00 4.61
CA TYR A 36 -1.47 2.98 5.67
C TYR A 36 -1.24 4.42 5.15
N PRO A 37 -1.81 5.45 5.80
CA PRO A 37 -1.55 6.84 5.41
C PRO A 37 -0.06 7.22 5.35
N ILE A 38 0.79 6.62 6.20
CA ILE A 38 2.23 6.88 6.21
C ILE A 38 2.93 6.51 4.90
N PHE A 39 2.46 5.48 4.19
CA PHE A 39 3.03 5.13 2.89
C PHE A 39 2.65 6.12 1.80
N ALA A 40 1.47 6.75 1.90
CA ALA A 40 1.15 7.88 1.05
C ALA A 40 2.08 9.08 1.35
N GLN A 41 2.34 9.37 2.62
CA GLN A 41 3.23 10.46 3.03
C GLN A 41 4.70 10.25 2.60
N GLN A 42 5.18 9.01 2.62
CA GLN A 42 6.55 8.67 2.22
C GLN A 42 6.71 8.51 0.70
N GLY A 43 5.68 8.03 0.02
CA GLY A 43 5.73 7.70 -1.41
C GLY A 43 5.32 8.83 -2.34
N TYR A 44 4.64 9.86 -1.84
CA TYR A 44 4.06 10.91 -2.67
C TYR A 44 4.16 12.27 -1.98
N GLU A 45 4.68 13.27 -2.70
CA GLU A 45 4.73 14.66 -2.21
C GLU A 45 3.33 15.25 -2.03
N ASN A 46 2.41 14.92 -2.95
CA ASN A 46 1.02 15.35 -2.91
C ASN A 46 0.09 14.12 -2.90
N PRO A 47 -0.83 14.00 -1.92
CA PRO A 47 -1.74 12.87 -1.86
C PRO A 47 -2.82 12.85 -2.96
N ARG A 48 -2.96 13.93 -3.75
CA ARG A 48 -3.92 14.06 -4.85
C ARG A 48 -3.21 14.32 -6.18
N GLU A 49 -3.44 13.42 -7.13
CA GLU A 49 -3.00 13.54 -8.51
C GLU A 49 -3.79 14.64 -9.25
N ALA A 50 -3.25 15.16 -10.36
CA ALA A 50 -3.91 16.19 -11.17
C ALA A 50 -5.28 15.76 -11.73
N THR A 51 -5.48 14.44 -11.92
CA THR A 51 -6.76 13.83 -12.32
C THR A 51 -7.82 13.88 -11.22
N GLY A 52 -7.44 14.27 -10.00
CA GLY A 52 -8.26 14.19 -8.80
C GLY A 52 -8.17 12.84 -8.08
N ARG A 53 -7.45 11.86 -8.64
CA ARG A 53 -7.24 10.54 -8.03
C ARG A 53 -6.38 10.66 -6.76
N ILE A 54 -6.73 9.90 -5.72
CA ILE A 54 -6.00 9.88 -4.45
C ILE A 54 -5.01 8.72 -4.46
N VAL A 55 -3.77 8.98 -4.04
CA VAL A 55 -2.64 8.02 -4.17
C VAL A 55 -2.83 6.71 -3.41
N CYS A 56 -3.73 6.68 -2.42
CA CYS A 56 -4.16 5.44 -1.75
C CYS A 56 -4.62 4.36 -2.75
N ALA A 57 -5.19 4.77 -3.89
CA ALA A 57 -5.65 3.87 -4.95
C ALA A 57 -4.51 3.25 -5.80
N ASN A 58 -3.23 3.57 -5.53
CA ASN A 58 -2.10 2.80 -6.10
C ASN A 58 -1.89 1.45 -5.40
N CYS A 59 -2.38 1.31 -4.16
CA CYS A 59 -2.25 0.07 -3.38
C CYS A 59 -3.61 -0.54 -3.01
N HIS A 60 -4.61 0.28 -2.65
CA HIS A 60 -5.98 -0.17 -2.39
C HIS A 60 -6.76 -0.24 -3.70
N LEU A 61 -6.63 -1.37 -4.40
CA LEU A 61 -7.12 -1.55 -5.77
C LEU A 61 -8.66 -1.69 -5.88
N ALA A 62 -9.31 -2.12 -4.79
CA ALA A 62 -10.75 -2.30 -4.75
C ALA A 62 -11.45 -0.96 -4.45
N ASN A 63 -12.48 -0.63 -5.23
CA ASN A 63 -13.30 0.55 -4.98
C ASN A 63 -14.39 0.25 -3.95
N LYS A 64 -14.53 1.12 -2.95
CA LYS A 64 -15.62 1.14 -1.98
C LYS A 64 -16.10 2.58 -1.77
N PRO A 65 -17.42 2.79 -1.62
CA PRO A 65 -17.95 4.12 -1.38
C PRO A 65 -17.47 4.65 -0.03
N VAL A 66 -17.31 5.97 0.03
CA VAL A 66 -17.04 6.74 1.25
C VAL A 66 -17.92 7.99 1.21
N ASP A 67 -18.40 8.42 2.38
CA ASP A 67 -19.24 9.61 2.50
C ASP A 67 -18.55 10.66 3.38
N ILE A 68 -18.80 11.93 3.07
CA ILE A 68 -18.37 13.06 3.87
C ILE A 68 -19.53 14.04 4.02
N GLU A 69 -19.83 14.40 5.26
CA GLU A 69 -20.82 15.41 5.61
C GLU A 69 -20.12 16.59 6.28
N VAL A 70 -20.39 17.80 5.78
CA VAL A 70 -19.90 19.06 6.33
C VAL A 70 -21.04 20.09 6.32
N PRO A 71 -21.02 21.11 7.20
CA PRO A 71 -21.95 22.22 7.11
C PRO A 71 -21.88 22.91 5.75
N GLN A 72 -23.03 23.39 5.27
CA GLN A 72 -23.09 24.13 4.00
C GLN A 72 -22.29 25.44 4.02
N THR A 73 -22.15 26.06 5.19
CA THR A 73 -21.40 27.29 5.40
C THR A 73 -20.78 27.30 6.79
N VAL A 74 -19.66 28.00 6.92
CA VAL A 74 -18.92 28.19 8.17
C VAL A 74 -18.48 29.64 8.27
N LEU A 75 -18.56 30.21 9.47
CA LEU A 75 -18.01 31.53 9.72
C LEU A 75 -16.47 31.47 9.79
N PRO A 76 -15.77 32.59 9.51
CA PRO A 76 -14.34 32.68 9.78
C PRO A 76 -14.03 32.36 11.25
N ASP A 77 -12.86 31.77 11.48
CA ASP A 77 -12.35 31.43 12.82
C ASP A 77 -13.33 30.61 13.67
N THR A 78 -14.12 29.75 13.03
CA THR A 78 -15.09 28.86 13.69
C THR A 78 -14.72 27.40 13.48
N VAL A 79 -14.81 26.62 14.55
CA VAL A 79 -14.64 25.16 14.50
C VAL A 79 -15.92 24.52 13.96
N PHE A 80 -15.77 23.60 13.00
CA PHE A 80 -16.88 22.80 12.48
C PHE A 80 -16.48 21.33 12.39
N GLU A 81 -17.49 20.46 12.29
CA GLU A 81 -17.29 19.01 12.18
C GLU A 81 -17.34 18.56 10.72
N ALA A 82 -16.38 17.73 10.33
CA ALA A 82 -16.41 16.97 9.08
C ALA A 82 -16.61 15.49 9.43
N VAL A 83 -17.81 14.97 9.17
CA VAL A 83 -18.16 13.59 9.49
C VAL A 83 -17.82 12.71 8.29
N VAL A 84 -16.85 11.80 8.48
CA VAL A 84 -16.41 10.86 7.45
C VAL A 84 -16.98 9.47 7.74
N ARG A 85 -17.65 8.84 6.77
CA ARG A 85 -18.18 7.48 6.88
C ARG A 85 -17.53 6.57 5.85
N ILE A 86 -17.06 5.41 6.30
CA ILE A 86 -16.44 4.38 5.46
C ILE A 86 -17.24 3.08 5.67
N PRO A 87 -18.36 2.89 4.95
CA PRO A 87 -19.24 1.76 5.15
C PRO A 87 -18.60 0.45 4.66
N TYR A 88 -18.69 -0.57 5.50
CA TYR A 88 -18.38 -1.95 5.12
C TYR A 88 -19.23 -2.93 5.95
N ASP A 89 -19.37 -4.16 5.46
CA ASP A 89 -20.06 -5.21 6.20
C ASP A 89 -19.17 -5.71 7.34
N MET A 90 -19.55 -5.38 8.58
CA MET A 90 -18.82 -5.77 9.79
C MET A 90 -18.87 -7.28 10.08
N GLN A 91 -19.74 -8.03 9.41
CA GLN A 91 -19.76 -9.50 9.52
C GLN A 91 -18.66 -10.15 8.67
N ILE A 92 -18.15 -9.44 7.66
CA ILE A 92 -17.09 -9.92 6.78
C ILE A 92 -15.73 -9.67 7.42
N LYS A 93 -14.91 -10.73 7.47
CA LYS A 93 -13.53 -10.68 7.96
C LYS A 93 -12.54 -10.67 6.79
N GLN A 94 -11.48 -9.88 6.90
CA GLN A 94 -10.36 -9.89 5.95
C GLN A 94 -9.32 -10.94 6.33
N VAL A 95 -8.48 -11.31 5.36
CA VAL A 95 -7.28 -12.12 5.61
C VAL A 95 -6.17 -11.20 6.12
N LEU A 96 -5.61 -11.51 7.29
CA LEU A 96 -4.51 -10.76 7.89
C LEU A 96 -3.15 -11.25 7.35
N ALA A 97 -2.08 -10.50 7.63
CA ALA A 97 -0.71 -10.85 7.23
C ALA A 97 -0.25 -12.24 7.72
N ASN A 98 -0.81 -12.76 8.82
CA ASN A 98 -0.54 -14.11 9.34
C ASN A 98 -1.41 -15.21 8.70
N GLY A 99 -2.21 -14.88 7.68
CA GLY A 99 -3.12 -15.79 6.99
C GLY A 99 -4.45 -16.06 7.72
N LYS A 100 -4.65 -15.58 8.95
CA LYS A 100 -5.90 -15.76 9.70
C LYS A 100 -6.94 -14.72 9.30
N LYS A 101 -8.22 -15.01 9.54
CA LYS A 101 -9.32 -14.06 9.34
C LYS A 101 -9.45 -13.10 10.54
N GLY A 102 -9.59 -11.81 10.29
CA GLY A 102 -9.74 -10.76 11.31
C GLY A 102 -10.58 -9.57 10.86
N ALA A 103 -10.73 -8.60 11.76
CA ALA A 103 -11.47 -7.37 11.48
C ALA A 103 -10.73 -6.47 10.46
N LEU A 104 -11.48 -5.57 9.83
CA LEU A 104 -10.94 -4.55 8.93
C LEU A 104 -10.52 -3.32 9.74
N ASN A 105 -9.38 -2.74 9.38
CA ASN A 105 -8.97 -1.42 9.85
C ASN A 105 -9.32 -0.39 8.78
N VAL A 106 -9.60 0.85 9.20
CA VAL A 106 -9.93 1.95 8.30
C VAL A 106 -8.96 3.11 8.49
N GLY A 107 -8.78 3.90 7.43
CA GLY A 107 -7.99 5.12 7.44
C GLY A 107 -8.45 6.04 6.31
N ALA A 108 -8.18 7.33 6.43
CA ALA A 108 -8.60 8.33 5.45
C ALA A 108 -7.53 9.42 5.28
N VAL A 109 -7.59 10.10 4.14
CA VAL A 109 -6.85 11.34 3.87
C VAL A 109 -7.89 12.42 3.58
N LEU A 110 -7.95 13.44 4.43
CA LEU A 110 -8.87 14.58 4.28
C LEU A 110 -8.10 15.79 3.77
N ILE A 111 -8.41 16.25 2.56
CA ILE A 111 -7.78 17.43 1.94
C ILE A 111 -8.73 18.61 2.09
N LEU A 112 -8.41 19.51 3.01
CA LEU A 112 -9.16 20.75 3.24
C LEU A 112 -8.62 21.89 2.35
N PRO A 113 -9.44 22.92 2.06
CA PRO A 113 -8.94 24.14 1.45
C PRO A 113 -7.79 24.75 2.26
N GLY A 114 -6.78 25.28 1.58
CA GLY A 114 -5.68 25.99 2.24
C GLY A 114 -6.18 27.21 3.02
N ARG A 115 -5.49 27.56 4.11
CA ARG A 115 -5.71 28.86 4.75
C ARG A 115 -5.22 29.95 3.81
N LYS A 116 -6.04 30.96 3.57
CA LYS A 116 -5.58 32.23 2.98
C LYS A 116 -4.98 33.10 4.07
#